data_AF-A0AAU7PB48-F1
#
_entry.id   AF-A0AAU7PB48-F1
#
_cell.length_a   1.000
_cell.length_b   1.000
_cell.length_c   1.000
_cell.angle_alpha   90.00
_cell.angle_beta   90.00
_cell.angle_gamma   90.00
#
_symmetry.space_group_name_H-M   'P 1'
#
loop_
_entity.id
_entity.type
_entity.pdbx_description
1 polymer ?
#
loop_
_entity_poly.entity_id
_entity_poly.type
_entity_poly.pdbx_seq_one_letter_code
_entity_poly.pdbx_strand_id
1 'polypeptide(L)'
;MPLYFVRHGESLANEQNYFAGAQNSPLTPLGRRQARQAADYVRQRGLHFDQVHVSTLERAQATAAIILEGVTATPQMISSAALVERDFGIFAGKNKTLIKKSIGHRLYDACFHDADGAPPDGEHWMDMYARCKHYYDTVLAPLDRQGKQVLVVAHKYIVEVFALIASGLPPADYIDFRLPNSRPLSWDELRQMTARSSSRMNYLGEQTEIHLLQWMLIAALGGFALACAGVRLPHIASTTAIVVLLAVNAFFLSVRIEAGALRLTQGPENIALCVISVARAFCAMLLLTQFQNEWIHVIGLLLIVPPALSVPTLSLARGGDYFFAARYTLVLSVLLPLLLLALFVDHRALLGSAHALERFFVVLLLALALPSLAAQGWRRARPIAAGKLATNWGWVGALTMVPMALLVGLRTEGTALVHALTHGGWQAWGALLLPFTLLLACRVGSAVYLRAHQSVTGKRIDAGIAADIHLLQTSPNIFLWLSLLLPGTFTHAPTLVAGTLLGFFAFALLDETWVVRRFRAQIAPALRRPANPSMPATDVRNAENIEQDDVALESR
;
A
#
# COMPACT_ATOMS: atom_id res chain seq x y z
N MET A 1 -30.66 -22.48 1.38
CA MET A 1 -30.64 -22.34 -0.10
C MET A 1 -29.31 -22.89 -0.61
N PRO A 2 -29.29 -23.93 -1.46
CA PRO A 2 -28.08 -24.58 -1.98
C PRO A 2 -27.23 -23.74 -2.97
N LEU A 3 -27.16 -22.41 -2.79
CA LEU A 3 -26.32 -21.52 -3.59
C LEU A 3 -25.02 -21.19 -2.85
N TYR A 4 -23.90 -21.34 -3.54
CA TYR A 4 -22.57 -20.97 -3.05
C TYR A 4 -21.93 -19.94 -3.98
N PHE A 5 -21.29 -18.94 -3.39
CA PHE A 5 -20.64 -17.84 -4.11
C PHE A 5 -19.16 -17.78 -3.77
N VAL A 6 -18.34 -17.54 -4.80
CA VAL A 6 -16.91 -17.40 -4.68
C VAL A 6 -16.48 -16.16 -5.44
N ARG A 7 -15.86 -15.21 -4.74
CA ARG A 7 -15.00 -14.21 -5.38
C ARG A 7 -13.72 -14.92 -5.87
N HIS A 8 -13.30 -14.65 -7.11
CA HIS A 8 -12.07 -15.21 -7.66
C HIS A 8 -10.84 -15.04 -6.73
N GLY A 9 -9.81 -15.86 -6.92
CA GLY A 9 -8.53 -15.75 -6.20
C GLY A 9 -7.82 -14.42 -6.46
N GLU A 10 -6.85 -14.05 -5.63
CA GLU A 10 -6.03 -12.86 -5.87
C GLU A 10 -5.49 -12.83 -7.31
N SER A 11 -5.73 -11.72 -8.01
CA SER A 11 -5.24 -11.46 -9.36
C SER A 11 -4.09 -10.44 -9.34
N LEU A 12 -3.33 -10.34 -10.44
CA LEU A 12 -2.28 -9.31 -10.56
C LEU A 12 -2.82 -7.89 -10.31
N ALA A 13 -4.08 -7.61 -10.68
CA ALA A 13 -4.74 -6.34 -10.37
C ALA A 13 -5.00 -6.11 -8.88
N ASN A 14 -5.31 -7.17 -8.14
CA ASN A 14 -5.47 -7.08 -6.69
C ASN A 14 -4.12 -6.87 -6.01
N GLU A 15 -3.10 -7.60 -6.49
CA GLU A 15 -1.73 -7.48 -6.05
C GLU A 15 -1.27 -6.02 -6.26
N GLN A 16 -1.20 -5.55 -7.50
CA GLN A 16 -0.66 -4.23 -7.88
C GLN A 16 -1.61 -3.04 -7.59
N ASN A 17 -2.75 -3.26 -6.93
CA ASN A 17 -3.69 -2.22 -6.51
C ASN A 17 -4.24 -1.32 -7.64
N TYR A 18 -4.60 -1.89 -8.78
CA TYR A 18 -5.28 -1.17 -9.87
C TYR A 18 -6.70 -1.69 -10.14
N PHE A 19 -7.53 -0.88 -10.77
CA PHE A 19 -8.87 -1.28 -11.21
C PHE A 19 -8.76 -2.13 -12.49
N ALA A 20 -8.98 -3.45 -12.41
CA ALA A 20 -9.11 -4.27 -13.63
C ALA A 20 -10.47 -4.08 -14.31
N GLY A 21 -11.55 -4.09 -13.53
CA GLY A 21 -12.92 -4.07 -14.05
C GLY A 21 -13.17 -5.24 -14.99
N ALA A 22 -13.72 -4.93 -16.17
CA ALA A 22 -13.96 -5.88 -17.25
C ALA A 22 -12.69 -6.37 -17.98
N GLN A 23 -11.50 -5.85 -17.65
CA GLN A 23 -10.25 -6.30 -18.26
C GLN A 23 -9.76 -7.63 -17.66
N ASN A 24 -9.08 -8.43 -18.47
CA ASN A 24 -8.44 -9.66 -17.99
C ASN A 24 -7.23 -9.33 -17.11
N SER A 25 -7.10 -10.07 -16.02
CA SER A 25 -5.97 -10.03 -15.11
C SER A 25 -5.80 -11.43 -14.54
N PRO A 26 -4.66 -12.11 -14.77
CA PRO A 26 -4.50 -13.50 -14.37
C PRO A 26 -4.38 -13.64 -12.85
N LEU A 27 -4.60 -14.86 -12.34
CA LEU A 27 -4.39 -15.19 -10.93
C LEU A 27 -2.91 -15.12 -10.55
N THR A 28 -2.62 -14.58 -9.37
CA THR A 28 -1.29 -14.69 -8.75
C THR A 28 -1.06 -16.13 -8.28
N PRO A 29 0.20 -16.52 -7.99
CA PRO A 29 0.44 -17.81 -7.36
C PRO A 29 -0.27 -17.95 -5.99
N LEU A 30 -0.46 -16.87 -5.22
CA LEU A 30 -1.36 -16.87 -4.07
C LEU A 30 -2.81 -17.15 -4.49
N GLY A 31 -3.34 -16.45 -5.50
CA GLY A 31 -4.72 -16.65 -5.98
C GLY A 31 -4.99 -18.11 -6.36
N ARG A 32 -4.02 -18.77 -6.99
CA ARG A 32 -4.09 -20.22 -7.28
C ARG A 32 -4.09 -21.07 -6.01
N ARG A 33 -3.26 -20.74 -5.00
CA ARG A 33 -3.29 -21.43 -3.69
C ARG A 33 -4.60 -21.21 -2.94
N GLN A 34 -5.17 -20.01 -3.01
CA GLN A 34 -6.48 -19.71 -2.44
C GLN A 34 -7.56 -20.57 -3.09
N ALA A 35 -7.54 -20.70 -4.43
CA ALA A 35 -8.46 -21.58 -5.14
C ALA A 35 -8.28 -23.07 -4.77
N ARG A 36 -7.04 -23.56 -4.56
CA ARG A 36 -6.80 -24.93 -4.06
C ARG A 36 -7.31 -25.13 -2.64
N GLN A 37 -7.10 -24.16 -1.74
CA GLN A 37 -7.66 -24.22 -0.39
C GLN A 37 -9.21 -24.25 -0.42
N ALA A 38 -9.81 -23.59 -1.41
CA ALA A 38 -11.25 -23.66 -1.64
C ALA A 38 -11.70 -25.05 -2.13
N ALA A 39 -10.93 -25.68 -3.02
CA ALA A 39 -11.17 -27.07 -3.43
C ALA A 39 -11.12 -28.04 -2.24
N ASP A 40 -10.13 -27.87 -1.34
CA ASP A 40 -10.03 -28.66 -0.12
C ASP A 40 -11.23 -28.45 0.80
N TYR A 41 -11.71 -27.21 0.93
CA TYR A 41 -12.91 -26.89 1.70
C TYR A 41 -14.15 -27.59 1.12
N VAL A 42 -14.32 -27.56 -0.21
CA VAL A 42 -15.43 -28.24 -0.91
C VAL A 42 -15.37 -29.75 -0.64
N ARG A 43 -14.19 -30.35 -0.78
CA ARG A 43 -13.98 -31.80 -0.55
C ARG A 43 -14.23 -32.19 0.91
N GLN A 44 -13.66 -31.46 1.86
CA GLN A 44 -13.78 -31.77 3.30
C GLN A 44 -15.22 -31.67 3.81
N ARG A 45 -16.04 -30.81 3.21
CA ARG A 45 -17.45 -30.67 3.56
C ARG A 45 -18.39 -31.56 2.75
N GLY A 46 -17.86 -32.36 1.82
CA GLY A 46 -18.68 -33.20 0.94
C GLY A 46 -19.66 -32.37 0.09
N LEU A 47 -19.24 -31.17 -0.33
CA LEU A 47 -20.07 -30.34 -1.19
C LEU A 47 -20.06 -30.90 -2.61
N HIS A 48 -21.26 -31.03 -3.19
CA HIS A 48 -21.48 -31.46 -4.56
C HIS A 48 -22.22 -30.36 -5.30
N PHE A 49 -21.80 -30.06 -6.52
CA PHE A 49 -22.46 -29.05 -7.35
C PHE A 49 -23.07 -29.72 -8.57
N ASP A 50 -24.33 -29.39 -8.88
CA ASP A 50 -25.00 -29.78 -10.11
C ASP A 50 -24.55 -28.90 -11.29
N GLN A 51 -24.34 -27.60 -11.02
CA GLN A 51 -23.93 -26.60 -12.02
C GLN A 51 -22.96 -25.58 -11.43
N VAL A 52 -22.08 -25.06 -12.30
CA VAL A 52 -21.13 -23.99 -11.96
C VAL A 52 -21.35 -22.83 -12.91
N HIS A 53 -21.73 -21.67 -12.38
CA HIS A 53 -21.91 -20.44 -13.13
C HIS A 53 -20.70 -19.55 -12.92
N VAL A 54 -20.08 -19.08 -13.99
CA VAL A 54 -18.79 -18.39 -13.89
C VAL A 54 -18.75 -17.18 -14.81
N SER A 55 -18.08 -16.11 -14.36
CA SER A 55 -17.80 -14.95 -15.20
C SER A 55 -16.92 -15.32 -16.40
N THR A 56 -17.10 -14.66 -17.54
CA THR A 56 -16.25 -14.84 -18.73
C THR A 56 -14.78 -14.42 -18.53
N LEU A 57 -14.46 -13.71 -17.44
CA LEU A 57 -13.09 -13.23 -17.19
C LEU A 57 -12.17 -14.33 -16.68
N GLU A 58 -10.93 -14.35 -17.18
CA GLU A 58 -9.94 -15.42 -16.98
C GLU A 58 -9.72 -15.78 -15.50
N ARG A 59 -9.62 -14.79 -14.60
CA ARG A 59 -9.42 -15.03 -13.16
C ARG A 59 -10.54 -15.83 -12.51
N ALA A 60 -11.78 -15.62 -12.93
CA ALA A 60 -12.93 -16.36 -12.40
C ALA A 60 -12.94 -17.79 -12.97
N GLN A 61 -12.71 -17.93 -14.28
CA GLN A 61 -12.57 -19.22 -14.97
C GLN A 61 -11.47 -20.08 -14.34
N ALA A 62 -10.28 -19.52 -14.15
CA ALA A 62 -9.16 -20.21 -13.53
C ALA A 62 -9.45 -20.59 -12.07
N THR A 63 -10.15 -19.73 -11.32
CA THR A 63 -10.55 -20.06 -9.94
C THR A 63 -11.55 -21.22 -9.93
N ALA A 64 -12.56 -21.19 -10.80
CA ALA A 64 -13.57 -22.24 -10.90
C ALA A 64 -12.92 -23.57 -11.30
N ALA A 65 -12.06 -23.57 -12.32
CA ALA A 65 -11.34 -24.76 -12.77
C ALA A 65 -10.55 -25.41 -11.62
N ILE A 66 -9.78 -24.61 -10.86
CA ILE A 66 -9.00 -25.13 -9.73
C ILE A 66 -9.90 -25.65 -8.60
N ILE A 67 -11.03 -25.01 -8.31
CA ILE A 67 -11.97 -25.48 -7.28
C ILE A 67 -12.55 -26.86 -7.63
N LEU A 68 -12.77 -27.09 -8.92
CA LEU A 68 -13.32 -28.36 -9.42
C LEU A 68 -12.25 -29.44 -9.63
N GLU A 69 -10.96 -29.12 -9.47
CA GLU A 69 -9.88 -30.11 -9.56
C GLU A 69 -10.07 -31.22 -8.51
N GLY A 70 -10.31 -32.44 -8.99
CA GLY A 70 -10.48 -33.62 -8.14
C GLY A 70 -11.86 -33.72 -7.47
N VAL A 71 -12.89 -33.07 -8.03
CA VAL A 71 -14.29 -33.42 -7.79
C VAL A 71 -14.64 -34.61 -8.71
N THR A 72 -15.23 -35.67 -8.17
CA THR A 72 -15.46 -36.95 -8.87
C THR A 72 -16.42 -36.87 -10.06
N ALA A 73 -17.37 -35.94 -10.03
CA ALA A 73 -18.27 -35.65 -11.15
C ALA A 73 -18.17 -34.17 -11.48
N THR A 74 -17.51 -33.83 -12.59
CA THR A 74 -17.31 -32.44 -13.00
C THR A 74 -18.67 -31.84 -13.44
N PRO A 75 -19.21 -30.85 -12.72
CA PRO A 75 -20.45 -30.20 -13.11
C PRO A 75 -20.31 -29.42 -14.42
N GLN A 76 -21.43 -29.17 -15.09
CA GLN A 76 -21.45 -28.28 -16.24
C GLN A 76 -21.04 -26.86 -15.81
N MET A 77 -20.04 -26.30 -16.50
CA MET A 77 -19.60 -24.93 -16.32
C MET A 77 -20.26 -24.01 -17.34
N ILE A 78 -21.07 -23.06 -16.86
CA ILE A 78 -21.83 -22.11 -17.67
C ILE A 78 -21.21 -20.72 -17.51
N SER A 79 -20.60 -20.23 -18.59
CA SER A 79 -20.00 -18.89 -18.61
C SER A 79 -21.05 -17.82 -18.90
N SER A 80 -21.05 -16.71 -18.17
CA SER A 80 -22.03 -15.63 -18.34
C SER A 80 -21.42 -14.25 -18.26
N ALA A 81 -21.79 -13.39 -19.22
CA ALA A 81 -21.43 -11.97 -19.23
C ALA A 81 -22.11 -11.21 -18.06
N ALA A 82 -23.27 -11.66 -17.59
CA ALA A 82 -23.96 -11.07 -16.45
C ALA A 82 -23.19 -11.19 -15.12
N LEU A 83 -22.13 -12.02 -15.09
CA LEU A 83 -21.25 -12.21 -13.95
C LEU A 83 -19.90 -11.49 -14.09
N VAL A 84 -19.68 -10.72 -15.15
CA VAL A 84 -18.48 -9.88 -15.36
C VAL A 84 -18.40 -8.79 -14.28
N GLU A 85 -17.19 -8.46 -13.82
CA GLU A 85 -16.96 -7.39 -12.84
C GLU A 85 -17.46 -6.04 -13.39
N ARG A 86 -17.77 -5.11 -12.48
CA ARG A 86 -18.17 -3.75 -12.85
C ARG A 86 -17.20 -3.11 -13.86
N ASP A 87 -17.72 -2.46 -14.89
CA ASP A 87 -16.90 -1.61 -15.75
C ASP A 87 -16.51 -0.33 -15.01
N PHE A 88 -15.21 -0.10 -14.89
CA PHE A 88 -14.66 1.07 -14.20
C PHE A 88 -14.34 2.23 -15.15
N GLY A 89 -14.65 2.09 -16.45
CA GLY A 89 -14.47 3.16 -17.43
C GLY A 89 -13.06 3.71 -17.43
N ILE A 90 -12.93 5.02 -17.27
CA ILE A 90 -11.61 5.69 -17.27
C ILE A 90 -10.73 5.28 -16.08
N PHE A 91 -11.27 4.68 -15.02
CA PHE A 91 -10.47 4.21 -13.89
C PHE A 91 -9.81 2.86 -14.18
N ALA A 92 -10.25 2.11 -15.18
CA ALA A 92 -9.64 0.85 -15.56
C ALA A 92 -8.14 1.02 -15.90
N GLY A 93 -7.31 0.10 -15.40
CA GLY A 93 -5.85 0.14 -15.50
C GLY A 93 -5.16 1.18 -14.60
N LYS A 94 -5.91 1.98 -13.82
CA LYS A 94 -5.33 3.01 -12.93
C LYS A 94 -5.27 2.53 -11.48
N ASN A 95 -4.28 3.05 -10.74
CA ASN A 95 -4.08 2.73 -9.33
C ASN A 95 -5.23 3.26 -8.48
N LYS A 96 -5.78 2.42 -7.60
CA LYS A 96 -6.97 2.73 -6.79
C LYS A 96 -6.73 3.86 -5.80
N THR A 97 -5.56 3.86 -5.15
CA THR A 97 -5.19 4.87 -4.17
C THR A 97 -5.02 6.24 -4.85
N LEU A 98 -4.42 6.29 -6.04
CA LEU A 98 -4.27 7.53 -6.79
C LEU A 98 -5.62 8.10 -7.24
N ILE A 99 -6.51 7.27 -7.78
CA ILE A 99 -7.88 7.71 -8.11
C ILE A 99 -8.51 8.36 -6.88
N LYS A 100 -8.49 7.65 -5.75
CA LYS A 100 -9.11 8.13 -4.51
C LYS A 100 -8.52 9.45 -4.00
N LYS A 101 -7.20 9.59 -4.01
CA LYS A 101 -6.52 10.84 -3.59
C LYS A 101 -6.75 11.99 -4.56
N SER A 102 -6.85 11.71 -5.86
CA SER A 102 -6.97 12.75 -6.88
C SER A 102 -8.38 13.31 -7.03
N ILE A 103 -9.42 12.49 -6.79
CA ILE A 103 -10.81 12.95 -6.86
C ILE A 103 -11.43 13.22 -5.48
N GLY A 104 -10.75 12.83 -4.41
CA GLY A 104 -11.23 12.97 -3.04
C GLY A 104 -12.23 11.87 -2.64
N HIS A 105 -12.39 11.67 -1.34
CA HIS A 105 -13.27 10.63 -0.80
C HIS A 105 -14.72 10.81 -1.25
N ARG A 106 -15.26 12.03 -1.22
CA ARG A 106 -16.67 12.30 -1.55
C ARG A 106 -17.03 11.90 -2.99
N LEU A 107 -16.23 12.31 -3.98
CA LEU A 107 -16.50 11.94 -5.37
C LEU A 107 -16.24 10.45 -5.61
N TYR A 108 -15.22 9.89 -4.96
CA TYR A 108 -14.97 8.45 -5.00
C TYR A 108 -16.19 7.68 -4.48
N ASP A 109 -16.69 8.03 -3.30
CA ASP A 109 -17.87 7.42 -2.68
C ASP A 109 -19.10 7.55 -3.60
N ALA A 110 -19.33 8.74 -4.17
CA ALA A 110 -20.41 8.97 -5.12
C ALA A 110 -20.32 8.09 -6.38
N CYS A 111 -19.14 7.93 -6.97
CA CYS A 111 -18.96 7.06 -8.14
C CYS A 111 -19.26 5.58 -7.86
N PHE A 112 -19.01 5.11 -6.63
CA PHE A 112 -19.04 3.68 -6.32
C PHE A 112 -20.26 3.23 -5.51
N HIS A 113 -20.83 4.10 -4.68
CA HIS A 113 -21.83 3.75 -3.68
C HIS A 113 -23.17 4.48 -3.86
N ASP A 114 -23.24 5.58 -4.63
CA ASP A 114 -24.53 6.22 -4.92
C ASP A 114 -25.36 5.38 -5.89
N ALA A 115 -26.68 5.44 -5.76
CA ALA A 115 -27.63 4.66 -6.57
C ALA A 115 -27.45 4.90 -8.09
N ASP A 116 -27.23 6.16 -8.47
CA ASP A 116 -26.96 6.60 -9.85
C ASP A 116 -25.46 6.79 -10.12
N GLY A 117 -24.61 6.39 -9.18
CA GLY A 117 -23.16 6.57 -9.25
C GLY A 117 -22.51 5.71 -10.34
N ALA A 118 -21.59 6.31 -11.09
CA ALA A 118 -20.72 5.61 -12.03
C ALA A 118 -19.32 6.21 -12.03
N PRO A 119 -18.27 5.38 -12.19
CA PRO A 119 -17.03 5.82 -12.79
C PRO A 119 -17.32 6.49 -14.16
N PRO A 120 -16.63 7.58 -14.53
CA PRO A 120 -16.81 8.17 -15.86
C PRO A 120 -16.52 7.14 -16.96
N ASP A 121 -17.36 7.12 -17.99
CA ASP A 121 -17.36 6.12 -19.07
C ASP A 121 -17.47 4.65 -18.57
N GLY A 122 -17.94 4.44 -17.34
CA GLY A 122 -18.08 3.13 -16.71
C GLY A 122 -19.54 2.72 -16.48
N GLU A 123 -19.72 1.58 -15.82
CA GLU A 123 -21.04 1.01 -15.54
C GLU A 123 -21.67 1.69 -14.31
N HIS A 124 -22.91 2.16 -14.45
CA HIS A 124 -23.70 2.67 -13.33
C HIS A 124 -24.00 1.54 -12.34
N TRP A 125 -24.06 1.89 -11.05
CA TRP A 125 -24.40 0.93 -10.00
C TRP A 125 -25.72 0.21 -10.27
N MET A 126 -26.76 0.96 -10.67
CA MET A 126 -28.09 0.39 -10.95
C MET A 126 -28.10 -0.56 -12.15
N ASP A 127 -27.30 -0.29 -13.20
CA ASP A 127 -27.20 -1.18 -14.37
C ASP A 127 -26.57 -2.53 -13.99
N MET A 128 -25.48 -2.47 -13.21
CA MET A 128 -24.85 -3.67 -12.66
C MET A 128 -25.81 -4.46 -11.77
N TYR A 129 -26.53 -3.76 -10.87
CA TYR A 129 -27.55 -4.38 -10.03
C TYR A 129 -28.63 -5.05 -10.87
N ALA A 130 -29.18 -4.36 -11.87
CA ALA A 130 -30.26 -4.84 -12.72
C ALA A 130 -29.87 -6.10 -13.48
N ARG A 131 -28.66 -6.16 -14.09
CA ARG A 131 -28.22 -7.37 -14.80
C ARG A 131 -27.99 -8.56 -13.85
N CYS A 132 -27.46 -8.32 -12.66
CA CYS A 132 -27.26 -9.38 -11.67
C CYS A 132 -28.59 -9.89 -11.10
N LYS A 133 -29.53 -8.98 -10.84
CA LYS A 133 -30.89 -9.31 -10.38
C LYS A 133 -31.65 -10.10 -11.43
N HIS A 134 -31.60 -9.68 -12.70
CA HIS A 134 -32.18 -10.42 -13.81
C HIS A 134 -31.59 -11.84 -13.90
N TYR A 135 -30.27 -11.98 -13.79
CA TYR A 135 -29.62 -13.30 -13.79
C TYR A 135 -30.05 -14.17 -12.60
N TYR A 136 -30.19 -13.58 -11.41
CA TYR A 136 -30.71 -14.29 -10.25
C TYR A 136 -32.14 -14.80 -10.50
N ASP A 137 -33.06 -13.94 -10.93
CA ASP A 137 -34.48 -14.28 -11.08
C ASP A 137 -34.74 -15.33 -12.17
N THR A 138 -34.00 -15.24 -13.27
CA THR A 138 -34.21 -16.07 -14.47
C THR A 138 -33.38 -17.36 -14.48
N VAL A 139 -32.26 -17.41 -13.76
CA VAL A 139 -31.33 -18.56 -13.78
C VAL A 139 -31.16 -19.18 -12.40
N LEU A 140 -30.66 -18.41 -11.42
CA LEU A 140 -30.25 -18.98 -10.13
C LEU A 140 -31.45 -19.36 -9.24
N ALA A 141 -32.48 -18.52 -9.16
CA ALA A 141 -33.65 -18.78 -8.33
C ALA A 141 -34.50 -19.96 -8.82
N PRO A 142 -34.69 -20.20 -10.13
CA PRO A 142 -35.29 -21.44 -10.63
C PRO A 142 -34.49 -22.69 -10.26
N LEU A 143 -33.16 -22.67 -10.37
CA LEU A 143 -32.29 -23.80 -10.00
C LEU A 143 -32.37 -24.09 -8.49
N ASP A 144 -32.35 -23.05 -7.66
CA ASP A 144 -32.52 -23.16 -6.21
C ASP A 144 -33.87 -23.78 -5.84
N ARG A 145 -34.96 -23.35 -6.50
CA ARG A 145 -36.31 -23.94 -6.34
C ARG A 145 -36.39 -25.41 -6.74
N GLN A 146 -35.52 -25.86 -7.66
CA GLN A 146 -35.39 -27.27 -8.05
C GLN A 146 -34.49 -28.07 -7.08
N GLY A 147 -33.95 -27.44 -6.04
CA GLY A 147 -33.04 -28.07 -5.08
C GLY A 147 -31.64 -28.32 -5.62
N LYS A 148 -31.25 -27.69 -6.73
CA LYS A 148 -29.93 -27.85 -7.35
C LYS A 148 -28.86 -27.12 -6.54
N GLN A 149 -27.74 -27.79 -6.28
CA GLN A 149 -26.56 -27.17 -5.70
C GLN A 149 -25.75 -26.44 -6.76
N VAL A 150 -25.64 -25.12 -6.61
CA VAL A 150 -25.01 -24.26 -7.62
C VAL A 150 -23.84 -23.51 -7.02
N LEU A 151 -22.70 -23.54 -7.72
CA LEU A 151 -21.54 -22.70 -7.42
C LEU A 151 -21.49 -21.52 -8.39
N VAL A 152 -21.41 -20.30 -7.87
CA VAL A 152 -21.23 -19.08 -8.65
C VAL A 152 -19.82 -18.53 -8.40
N VAL A 153 -18.97 -18.48 -9.43
CA VAL A 153 -17.61 -17.93 -9.34
C VAL A 153 -17.54 -16.62 -10.11
N ALA A 154 -17.41 -15.51 -9.37
CA ALA A 154 -17.50 -14.16 -9.92
C ALA A 154 -16.48 -13.21 -9.25
N HIS A 155 -16.83 -11.93 -9.18
CA HIS A 155 -15.96 -10.85 -8.71
C HIS A 155 -16.55 -10.13 -7.50
N LYS A 156 -15.83 -9.14 -6.97
CA LYS A 156 -16.19 -8.52 -5.69
C LYS A 156 -17.58 -7.90 -5.75
N TYR A 157 -17.78 -6.92 -6.65
CA TYR A 157 -19.05 -6.19 -6.70
C TYR A 157 -20.22 -7.10 -7.08
N ILE A 158 -19.96 -8.09 -7.94
CA ILE A 158 -20.99 -9.04 -8.37
C ILE A 158 -21.47 -9.92 -7.20
N VAL A 159 -20.54 -10.44 -6.39
CA VAL A 159 -20.91 -11.22 -5.20
C VAL A 159 -21.58 -10.35 -4.14
N GLU A 160 -21.21 -9.07 -4.02
CA GLU A 160 -21.88 -8.13 -3.13
C GLU A 160 -23.31 -7.82 -3.56
N VAL A 161 -23.59 -7.68 -4.85
CA VAL A 161 -24.97 -7.57 -5.35
C VAL A 161 -25.79 -8.80 -4.97
N PHE A 162 -25.24 -10.02 -5.13
CA PHE A 162 -25.95 -11.22 -4.69
C PHE A 162 -26.12 -11.27 -3.16
N ALA A 163 -25.18 -10.73 -2.38
CA ALA A 163 -25.33 -10.62 -0.93
C ALA A 163 -26.44 -9.61 -0.53
N LEU A 164 -26.61 -8.53 -1.29
CA LEU A 164 -27.69 -7.57 -1.13
C LEU A 164 -29.05 -8.22 -1.43
N ILE A 165 -29.15 -8.92 -2.57
CA ILE A 165 -30.34 -9.70 -2.96
C ILE A 165 -30.67 -10.74 -1.89
N ALA A 166 -29.67 -11.49 -1.41
CA ALA A 166 -29.84 -12.50 -0.37
C ALA A 166 -30.37 -11.90 0.94
N SER A 167 -30.02 -10.65 1.23
CA SER A 167 -30.44 -9.95 2.43
C SER A 167 -31.83 -9.31 2.29
N GLY A 168 -32.42 -9.29 1.09
CA GLY A 168 -33.71 -8.64 0.82
C GLY A 168 -33.64 -7.12 0.96
N LEU A 169 -32.45 -6.54 0.85
CA LEU A 169 -32.22 -5.10 0.98
C LEU A 169 -32.39 -4.39 -0.37
N PRO A 170 -32.85 -3.14 -0.38
CA PRO A 170 -32.93 -2.35 -1.61
C PRO A 170 -31.52 -2.01 -2.14
N PRO A 171 -31.39 -1.72 -3.45
CA PRO A 171 -30.11 -1.33 -4.07
C PRO A 171 -29.40 -0.15 -3.40
N ALA A 172 -30.18 0.76 -2.80
CA ALA A 172 -29.70 1.95 -2.11
C ALA A 172 -29.03 1.65 -0.76
N ASP A 173 -29.30 0.48 -0.16
CA ASP A 173 -28.72 0.06 1.12
C ASP A 173 -27.43 -0.75 0.91
N TYR A 174 -26.81 -0.62 -0.27
CA TYR A 174 -25.53 -1.24 -0.56
C TYR A 174 -24.43 -0.74 0.37
N ILE A 175 -23.65 -1.69 0.89
CA ILE A 175 -22.48 -1.41 1.70
C ILE A 175 -21.32 -2.17 1.06
N ASP A 176 -20.23 -1.48 0.73
CA ASP A 176 -18.98 -2.15 0.38
C ASP A 176 -18.50 -2.97 1.58
N PHE A 177 -18.25 -4.27 1.41
CA PHE A 177 -17.60 -5.06 2.44
C PHE A 177 -16.49 -5.94 1.88
N ARG A 178 -15.40 -6.06 2.63
CA ARG A 178 -14.20 -6.74 2.13
C ARG A 178 -14.39 -8.27 2.07
N LEU A 179 -14.85 -8.74 0.90
CA LEU A 179 -15.02 -10.15 0.56
C LEU A 179 -13.68 -10.89 0.44
N PRO A 180 -13.48 -12.03 1.12
CA PRO A 180 -12.29 -12.84 0.98
C PRO A 180 -12.20 -13.48 -0.42
N ASN A 181 -11.01 -13.50 -0.99
CA ASN A 181 -10.72 -14.19 -2.25
C ASN A 181 -10.76 -15.72 -2.07
N SER A 182 -11.33 -16.42 -3.05
CA SER A 182 -11.54 -17.87 -3.12
C SER A 182 -12.11 -18.52 -1.85
N ARG A 183 -12.98 -17.84 -1.09
CA ARG A 183 -13.75 -18.52 -0.04
C ARG A 183 -15.13 -18.86 -0.59
N PRO A 184 -15.54 -20.14 -0.63
CA PRO A 184 -16.94 -20.49 -0.84
C PRO A 184 -17.78 -19.95 0.31
N LEU A 185 -18.81 -19.19 -0.04
CA LEU A 185 -19.77 -18.60 0.89
C LEU A 185 -21.16 -19.12 0.54
N SER A 186 -21.85 -19.76 1.48
CA SER A 186 -23.25 -20.11 1.29
C SER A 186 -24.13 -18.85 1.24
N TRP A 187 -25.35 -19.00 0.73
CA TRP A 187 -26.37 -17.94 0.76
C TRP A 187 -26.55 -17.32 2.15
N ASP A 188 -26.60 -18.16 3.19
CA ASP A 188 -26.76 -17.71 4.57
C ASP A 188 -25.50 -17.01 5.12
N GLU A 189 -24.31 -17.48 4.73
CA GLU A 189 -23.05 -16.79 5.07
C GLU A 189 -22.98 -15.40 4.43
N LEU A 190 -23.44 -15.23 3.18
CA LEU A 190 -23.52 -13.91 2.53
C LEU A 190 -24.41 -12.95 3.32
N ARG A 191 -25.62 -13.40 3.70
CA ARG A 191 -26.55 -12.60 4.53
C ARG A 191 -25.92 -12.18 5.85
N GLN A 192 -25.26 -13.13 6.54
CA GLN A 192 -24.57 -12.84 7.79
C GLN A 192 -23.40 -11.86 7.62
N MET A 193 -22.69 -11.92 6.49
CA MET A 193 -21.62 -10.98 6.18
C MET A 193 -22.16 -9.57 5.93
N THR A 194 -23.25 -9.43 5.18
CA THR A 194 -23.92 -8.13 4.97
C THR A 194 -24.32 -7.51 6.30
N ALA A 195 -24.95 -8.29 7.20
CA ALA A 195 -25.40 -7.82 8.51
C ALA A 195 -24.26 -7.42 9.47
N ARG A 196 -23.05 -7.97 9.29
CA ARG A 196 -21.87 -7.67 10.12
C ARG A 196 -20.97 -6.59 9.51
N SER A 197 -21.26 -6.14 8.30
CA SER A 197 -20.46 -5.12 7.65
C SER A 197 -20.58 -3.80 8.39
N SER A 198 -19.46 -3.08 8.53
CA SER A 198 -19.41 -1.79 9.22
C SER A 198 -18.81 -0.75 8.29
N SER A 199 -19.66 0.13 7.77
CA SER A 199 -19.24 1.28 6.97
C SER A 199 -18.20 2.13 7.71
N ARG A 200 -18.34 2.28 9.05
CA ARG A 200 -17.38 3.02 9.88
C ARG A 200 -15.97 2.44 9.84
N MET A 201 -15.80 1.11 9.89
CA MET A 201 -14.48 0.51 9.87
C MET A 201 -13.79 0.66 8.50
N ASN A 202 -14.57 0.54 7.42
CA ASN A 202 -14.06 0.79 6.07
C ASN A 202 -13.61 2.23 5.93
N TYR A 203 -14.46 3.18 6.33
CA TYR A 203 -14.15 4.61 6.32
C TYR A 203 -12.87 4.91 7.10
N LEU A 204 -12.72 4.38 8.31
CA LEU A 204 -11.50 4.59 9.12
C LEU A 204 -10.23 4.07 8.42
N GLY A 205 -10.28 2.85 7.87
CA GLY A 205 -9.14 2.30 7.13
C GLY A 205 -8.77 3.14 5.91
N GLU A 206 -9.78 3.64 5.21
CA GLU A 206 -9.61 4.48 4.02
C GLU A 206 -9.05 5.87 4.35
N GLN A 207 -9.56 6.52 5.39
CA GLN A 207 -9.03 7.79 5.88
C GLN A 207 -7.58 7.64 6.35
N THR A 208 -7.26 6.52 7.00
CA THR A 208 -5.89 6.20 7.41
C THR A 208 -4.96 6.10 6.20
N GLU A 209 -5.37 5.42 5.12
CA GLU A 209 -4.57 5.29 3.90
C GLU A 209 -4.43 6.61 3.13
N ILE A 210 -5.50 7.41 3.05
CA ILE A 210 -5.50 8.69 2.33
C ILE A 210 -4.57 9.70 3.02
N HIS A 211 -4.71 9.86 4.33
CA HIS A 211 -4.07 10.92 5.10
C HIS A 211 -2.82 10.46 5.85
N LEU A 212 -2.31 9.25 5.58
CA LEU A 212 -1.20 8.63 6.32
C LEU A 212 0.00 9.58 6.50
N LEU A 213 0.47 10.20 5.42
CA LEU A 213 1.64 11.08 5.47
C LEU A 213 1.40 12.36 6.24
N GLN A 214 0.17 12.90 6.18
CA GLN A 214 -0.22 14.07 6.97
C GLN A 214 -0.23 13.70 8.46
N TRP A 215 -0.83 12.57 8.83
CA TRP A 215 -0.84 12.08 10.21
C TRP A 215 0.57 11.78 10.74
N MET A 216 1.44 11.21 9.92
CA MET A 216 2.85 10.98 10.29
C MET A 216 3.58 12.31 10.54
N LEU A 217 3.38 13.32 9.70
CA LEU A 217 3.99 14.64 9.88
C LEU A 217 3.45 15.33 11.14
N ILE A 218 2.13 15.34 11.34
CA ILE A 218 1.48 15.90 12.53
C ILE A 218 2.00 15.21 13.80
N ALA A 219 2.08 13.87 13.78
CA ALA A 219 2.61 13.10 14.91
C ALA A 219 4.08 13.41 15.20
N ALA A 220 4.92 13.51 14.16
CA ALA A 220 6.32 13.88 14.33
C ALA A 220 6.48 15.28 14.94
N LEU A 221 5.71 16.27 14.45
CA LEU A 221 5.68 17.64 14.97
C LEU A 221 5.15 17.69 16.41
N GLY A 222 4.10 16.92 16.72
CA GLY A 222 3.57 16.80 18.08
C GLY A 222 4.60 16.20 19.04
N GLY A 223 5.31 15.15 18.61
CA GLY A 223 6.38 14.54 19.40
C GLY A 223 7.53 15.51 19.65
N PHE A 224 7.88 16.29 18.63
CA PHE A 224 8.87 17.36 18.76
C PHE A 224 8.43 18.45 19.74
N ALA A 225 7.19 18.93 19.65
CA ALA A 225 6.65 19.95 20.57
C ALA A 225 6.66 19.46 22.03
N LEU A 226 6.31 18.19 22.26
CA LEU A 226 6.38 17.56 23.58
C LEU A 226 7.83 17.47 24.08
N ALA A 227 8.79 17.15 23.21
CA ALA A 227 10.21 17.15 23.57
C ALA A 227 10.71 18.54 23.97
N CYS A 228 10.29 19.59 23.26
CA CYS A 228 10.56 20.99 23.63
C CYS A 228 9.92 21.38 24.97
N ALA A 229 8.74 20.83 25.29
CA ALA A 229 8.08 21.00 26.58
C ALA A 229 8.72 20.17 27.72
N GLY A 230 9.82 19.45 27.46
CA GLY A 230 10.55 18.68 28.45
C GLY A 230 10.00 17.27 28.68
N VAL A 231 9.01 16.82 27.91
CA VAL A 231 8.51 15.44 27.98
C VAL A 231 9.57 14.49 27.45
N ARG A 232 9.98 13.52 28.27
CA ARG A 232 10.94 12.49 27.88
C ARG A 232 10.40 11.11 28.22
N LEU A 233 10.62 10.16 27.31
CA LEU A 233 10.38 8.74 27.57
C LEU A 233 11.70 8.04 27.90
N PRO A 234 11.70 7.04 28.80
CA PRO A 234 12.88 6.20 29.00
C PRO A 234 13.37 5.62 27.68
N HIS A 235 14.69 5.65 27.44
CA HIS A 235 15.27 5.22 26.17
C HIS A 235 14.90 3.77 25.83
N ILE A 236 14.95 2.87 26.83
CA ILE A 236 14.58 1.46 26.67
C ILE A 236 13.12 1.33 26.25
N ALA A 237 12.20 2.00 26.97
CA ALA A 237 10.76 1.93 26.69
C ALA A 237 10.43 2.42 25.28
N SER A 238 10.98 3.56 24.87
CA SER A 238 10.77 4.10 23.52
C SER A 238 11.41 3.24 22.43
N THR A 239 12.59 2.64 22.67
CA THR A 239 13.22 1.71 21.70
C THR A 239 12.36 0.48 21.53
N THR A 240 11.93 -0.13 22.64
CA THR A 240 11.06 -1.32 22.61
C THR A 240 9.76 -1.03 21.88
N ALA A 241 9.13 0.12 22.13
CA ALA A 241 7.93 0.52 21.41
C ALA A 241 8.17 0.66 19.90
N ILE A 242 9.25 1.32 19.47
CA ILE A 242 9.61 1.43 18.04
C ILE A 242 9.84 0.05 17.42
N VAL A 243 10.57 -0.85 18.09
CA VAL A 243 10.83 -2.21 17.61
C VAL A 243 9.54 -3.01 17.44
N VAL A 244 8.62 -2.92 18.41
CA VAL A 244 7.31 -3.59 18.33
C VAL A 244 6.47 -3.03 17.19
N LEU A 245 6.41 -1.70 17.03
CA LEU A 245 5.66 -1.07 15.93
C LEU A 245 6.25 -1.45 14.56
N LEU A 246 7.58 -1.48 14.44
CA LEU A 246 8.27 -1.96 13.24
C LEU A 246 7.96 -3.44 12.97
N ALA A 247 7.94 -4.28 14.01
CA ALA A 247 7.61 -5.70 13.88
C ALA A 247 6.18 -5.91 13.37
N VAL A 248 5.22 -5.16 13.92
CA VAL A 248 3.82 -5.20 13.45
C VAL A 248 3.74 -4.73 11.99
N ASN A 249 4.39 -3.62 11.65
CA ASN A 249 4.43 -3.15 10.26
C ASN A 249 5.06 -4.18 9.31
N ALA A 250 6.20 -4.77 9.68
CA ALA A 250 6.89 -5.78 8.89
C ALA A 250 6.03 -7.04 8.70
N PHE A 251 5.25 -7.44 9.71
CA PHE A 251 4.31 -8.53 9.60
C PHE A 251 3.19 -8.23 8.60
N PHE A 252 2.53 -7.07 8.70
CA PHE A 252 1.46 -6.68 7.78
C PHE A 252 1.96 -6.43 6.35
N LEU A 253 3.15 -5.87 6.20
CA LEU A 253 3.85 -5.74 4.92
C LEU A 253 4.06 -7.12 4.30
N SER A 254 4.64 -8.05 5.08
CA SER A 254 5.02 -9.38 4.61
C SER A 254 3.83 -10.30 4.37
N VAL A 255 2.74 -10.20 5.14
CA VAL A 255 1.56 -11.06 4.91
C VAL A 255 0.88 -10.74 3.58
N ARG A 256 1.06 -9.51 3.07
CA ARG A 256 0.57 -9.09 1.76
C ARG A 256 1.46 -9.55 0.61
N ILE A 257 2.77 -9.68 0.82
CA ILE A 257 3.73 -10.01 -0.23
C ILE A 257 3.84 -11.52 -0.43
N GLU A 258 3.81 -11.96 -1.68
CA GLU A 258 4.18 -13.33 -2.03
C GLU A 258 5.70 -13.50 -2.13
N ALA A 259 6.25 -14.56 -1.52
CA ALA A 259 7.69 -14.86 -1.60
C ALA A 259 8.23 -14.92 -3.05
N GLY A 260 7.40 -15.36 -4.01
CA GLY A 260 7.76 -15.33 -5.44
C GLY A 260 7.95 -13.92 -6.00
N ALA A 261 7.20 -12.94 -5.48
CA ALA A 261 7.32 -11.54 -5.85
C ALA A 261 8.63 -10.90 -5.36
N LEU A 262 9.39 -11.56 -4.47
CA LEU A 262 10.72 -11.13 -4.02
C LEU A 262 11.85 -11.54 -4.98
N ARG A 263 11.57 -12.36 -5.99
CA ARG A 263 12.58 -12.72 -7.00
C ARG A 263 13.00 -11.46 -7.77
N LEU A 264 14.30 -11.19 -7.81
CA LEU A 264 14.86 -10.15 -8.66
C LEU A 264 14.55 -10.50 -10.11
N THR A 265 13.82 -9.62 -10.80
CA THR A 265 13.54 -9.76 -12.23
C THR A 265 14.75 -9.30 -13.04
N GLN A 266 14.81 -9.62 -14.33
CA GLN A 266 15.73 -8.96 -15.24
C GLN A 266 14.93 -7.86 -15.95
N GLY A 267 15.34 -6.61 -15.76
CA GLY A 267 14.63 -5.45 -16.30
C GLY A 267 15.49 -4.18 -16.25
N PRO A 268 15.26 -3.21 -17.14
CA PRO A 268 15.98 -1.92 -17.13
C PRO A 268 15.84 -1.19 -15.80
N GLU A 269 14.70 -1.30 -15.13
CA GLU A 269 14.44 -0.73 -13.80
C GLU A 269 15.38 -1.28 -12.72
N ASN A 270 15.72 -2.57 -12.79
CA ASN A 270 16.56 -3.23 -11.79
C ASN A 270 18.04 -2.87 -11.98
N ILE A 271 18.47 -2.77 -13.25
CA ILE A 271 19.81 -2.28 -13.59
C ILE A 271 19.94 -0.84 -13.10
N ALA A 272 18.95 0.00 -13.41
CA ALA A 272 18.94 1.39 -12.99
C ALA A 272 19.03 1.55 -11.47
N LEU A 273 18.18 0.82 -10.73
CA LEU A 273 18.19 0.86 -9.27
C LEU A 273 19.51 0.33 -8.69
N CYS A 274 20.09 -0.72 -9.28
CA CYS A 274 21.39 -1.26 -8.87
C CYS A 274 22.50 -0.21 -9.03
N VAL A 275 22.61 0.41 -10.20
CA VAL A 275 23.61 1.46 -10.47
C VAL A 275 23.46 2.62 -9.49
N ILE A 276 22.24 3.12 -9.27
CA ILE A 276 22.00 4.20 -8.32
C ILE A 276 22.40 3.78 -6.90
N SER A 277 22.01 2.58 -6.47
CA SER A 277 22.28 2.10 -5.11
C SER A 277 23.77 1.85 -4.87
N VAL A 278 24.50 1.30 -5.86
CA VAL A 278 25.95 1.11 -5.80
C VAL A 278 26.68 2.45 -5.77
N ALA A 279 26.30 3.40 -6.63
CA ALA A 279 26.89 4.73 -6.63
C ALA A 279 26.69 5.42 -5.27
N ARG A 280 25.48 5.31 -4.70
CA ARG A 280 25.14 5.87 -3.39
C ARG A 280 25.95 5.24 -2.26
N ALA A 281 26.08 3.92 -2.26
CA ALA A 281 26.88 3.18 -1.27
C ALA A 281 28.38 3.50 -1.40
N PHE A 282 28.89 3.66 -2.61
CA PHE A 282 30.27 4.07 -2.87
C PHE A 282 30.55 5.49 -2.36
N CYS A 283 29.67 6.45 -2.66
CA CYS A 283 29.76 7.81 -2.11
C CYS A 283 29.74 7.80 -0.58
N ALA A 284 28.82 7.03 0.03
CA ALA A 284 28.77 6.88 1.48
C ALA A 284 30.07 6.34 2.05
N MET A 285 30.63 5.30 1.44
CA MET A 285 31.90 4.70 1.84
C MET A 285 33.04 5.72 1.79
N LEU A 286 33.15 6.51 0.72
CA LEU A 286 34.15 7.57 0.63
C LEU A 286 33.98 8.60 1.75
N LEU A 287 32.76 9.06 2.00
CA LEU A 287 32.47 10.04 3.05
C LEU A 287 32.79 9.51 4.46
N LEU A 288 32.53 8.22 4.71
CA LEU A 288 32.75 7.58 6.00
C LEU A 288 34.21 7.19 6.27
N THR A 289 35.03 7.00 5.23
CA THR A 289 36.41 6.51 5.38
C THR A 289 37.46 7.59 5.18
N GLN A 290 37.19 8.60 4.34
CA GLN A 290 38.18 9.61 3.95
C GLN A 290 38.13 10.88 4.80
N PHE A 291 37.03 11.09 5.51
CA PHE A 291 36.82 12.31 6.31
C PHE A 291 36.72 11.93 7.79
N GLN A 292 37.05 12.88 8.67
CA GLN A 292 36.93 12.72 10.13
C GLN A 292 35.90 13.69 10.72
N ASN A 293 35.12 14.36 9.86
CA ASN A 293 34.14 15.35 10.27
C ASN A 293 32.78 14.67 10.54
N GLU A 294 32.21 14.94 11.71
CA GLU A 294 30.94 14.33 12.15
C GLU A 294 29.76 14.62 11.21
N TRP A 295 29.69 15.82 10.62
CA TRP A 295 28.64 16.17 9.66
C TRP A 295 28.74 15.31 8.41
N ILE A 296 29.96 15.12 7.91
CA ILE A 296 30.24 14.31 6.73
C ILE A 296 29.91 12.84 7.01
N HIS A 297 30.20 12.36 8.23
CA HIS A 297 29.82 11.02 8.64
C HIS A 297 28.30 10.82 8.67
N VAL A 298 27.53 11.78 9.17
CA VAL A 298 26.07 11.68 9.17
C VAL A 298 25.51 11.69 7.74
N ILE A 299 26.06 12.49 6.83
CA ILE A 299 25.72 12.44 5.39
C ILE A 299 26.02 11.05 4.83
N GLY A 300 27.22 10.52 5.10
CA GLY A 300 27.63 9.19 4.67
C GLY A 300 26.67 8.10 5.18
N LEU A 301 26.32 8.14 6.47
CA LEU A 301 25.32 7.25 7.07
C LEU A 301 23.96 7.39 6.37
N LEU A 302 23.47 8.61 6.16
CA LEU A 302 22.19 8.84 5.49
C LEU A 302 22.16 8.27 4.06
N LEU A 303 23.30 8.23 3.38
CA LEU A 303 23.42 7.64 2.06
C LEU A 303 23.45 6.10 2.07
N ILE A 304 23.90 5.45 3.13
CA ILE A 304 24.00 3.96 3.16
C ILE A 304 22.96 3.28 4.04
N VAL A 305 22.17 4.05 4.82
CA VAL A 305 21.05 3.51 5.59
C VAL A 305 20.02 2.89 4.64
N PRO A 306 19.53 1.68 4.93
CA PRO A 306 18.53 1.04 4.09
C PRO A 306 17.25 1.86 3.99
N PRO A 307 16.46 1.67 2.92
CA PRO A 307 15.14 2.29 2.81
C PRO A 307 14.22 1.88 3.97
N ALA A 308 13.31 2.77 4.35
CA ALA A 308 12.34 2.54 5.41
C ALA A 308 11.42 1.36 5.08
N LEU A 309 11.05 0.57 6.09
CA LEU A 309 10.01 -0.47 5.92
C LEU A 309 8.64 0.11 5.58
N SER A 310 8.45 1.42 5.73
CA SER A 310 7.27 2.14 5.28
C SER A 310 7.29 2.41 3.78
N VAL A 311 8.41 2.27 3.07
CA VAL A 311 8.53 2.56 1.62
C VAL A 311 7.47 1.85 0.79
N PRO A 312 7.13 0.58 1.01
CA PRO A 312 6.05 -0.07 0.26
C PRO A 312 4.68 0.56 0.55
N THR A 313 4.41 0.88 1.81
CA THR A 313 3.19 1.60 2.20
C THR A 313 3.13 2.99 1.58
N LEU A 314 4.25 3.72 1.54
CA LEU A 314 4.37 5.03 0.91
C LEU A 314 4.25 4.93 -0.62
N SER A 315 4.79 3.87 -1.22
CA SER A 315 4.60 3.53 -2.64
C SER A 315 3.12 3.35 -2.95
N LEU A 316 2.41 2.57 -2.14
CA LEU A 316 0.97 2.42 -2.27
C LEU A 316 0.22 3.75 -2.09
N ALA A 317 0.60 4.54 -1.09
CA ALA A 317 -0.02 5.82 -0.77
C ALA A 317 0.02 6.82 -1.93
N ARG A 318 1.05 6.76 -2.78
CA ARG A 318 1.20 7.59 -4.00
C ARG A 318 0.98 6.82 -5.31
N GLY A 319 0.44 5.60 -5.23
CA GLY A 319 0.14 4.72 -6.36
C GLY A 319 1.30 4.26 -7.23
N GLY A 320 2.46 4.02 -6.62
CA GLY A 320 3.52 3.21 -7.20
C GLY A 320 3.21 1.70 -7.16
N ASP A 321 4.19 0.90 -7.57
CA ASP A 321 4.20 -0.55 -7.47
C ASP A 321 4.70 -0.98 -6.08
N TYR A 322 3.73 -1.29 -5.22
CA TYR A 322 3.97 -1.79 -3.86
C TYR A 322 4.95 -2.97 -3.81
N PHE A 323 4.90 -3.88 -4.80
CA PHE A 323 5.69 -5.12 -4.78
C PHE A 323 7.12 -4.87 -5.23
N PHE A 324 7.30 -4.01 -6.24
CA PHE A 324 8.63 -3.50 -6.59
C PHE A 324 9.27 -2.80 -5.39
N ALA A 325 8.55 -1.86 -4.77
CA ALA A 325 9.02 -1.14 -3.58
C ALA A 325 9.35 -2.10 -2.43
N ALA A 326 8.50 -3.09 -2.16
CA ALA A 326 8.72 -4.07 -1.10
C ALA A 326 9.92 -4.99 -1.34
N ARG A 327 10.05 -5.53 -2.55
CA ARG A 327 11.17 -6.39 -2.95
C ARG A 327 12.49 -5.70 -2.64
N TYR A 328 12.64 -4.47 -3.14
CA TYR A 328 13.89 -3.74 -3.00
C TYR A 328 14.09 -3.18 -1.60
N THR A 329 13.02 -2.82 -0.90
CA THR A 329 13.12 -2.45 0.52
C THR A 329 13.70 -3.59 1.34
N LEU A 330 13.19 -4.82 1.16
CA LEU A 330 13.66 -6.00 1.89
C LEU A 330 15.09 -6.39 1.50
N VAL A 331 15.41 -6.40 0.20
CA VAL A 331 16.77 -6.71 -0.28
C VAL A 331 17.79 -5.71 0.26
N LEU A 332 17.52 -4.41 0.14
CA LEU A 332 18.43 -3.37 0.62
C LEU A 332 18.50 -3.34 2.16
N SER A 333 17.43 -3.69 2.86
CA SER A 333 17.42 -3.85 4.33
C SER A 333 18.30 -4.99 4.82
N VAL A 334 18.75 -5.90 3.95
CA VAL A 334 19.73 -6.95 4.28
C VAL A 334 21.11 -6.56 3.78
N LEU A 335 21.23 -6.17 2.50
CA LEU A 335 22.53 -5.92 1.86
C LEU A 335 23.25 -4.70 2.43
N LEU A 336 22.56 -3.58 2.64
CA LEU A 336 23.21 -2.35 3.10
C LEU A 336 23.74 -2.47 4.53
N PRO A 337 23.03 -3.12 5.48
CA PRO A 337 23.61 -3.44 6.76
C PRO A 337 24.84 -4.35 6.72
N LEU A 338 24.85 -5.37 5.86
CA LEU A 338 26.02 -6.23 5.66
C LEU A 338 27.22 -5.46 5.08
N LEU A 339 26.94 -4.51 4.18
CA LEU A 339 27.96 -3.63 3.65
C LEU A 339 28.49 -2.68 4.73
N LEU A 340 27.60 -2.04 5.49
CA LEU A 340 27.95 -1.24 6.66
C LEU A 340 28.87 -2.04 7.61
N LEU A 341 28.48 -3.27 7.95
CA LEU A 341 29.27 -4.19 8.77
C LEU A 341 30.69 -4.40 8.22
N ALA A 342 30.82 -4.67 6.92
CA ALA A 342 32.11 -4.88 6.28
C ALA A 342 32.99 -3.61 6.27
N LEU A 343 32.38 -2.43 6.24
CA LEU A 343 33.09 -1.15 6.29
C LEU A 343 33.53 -0.75 7.70
N PHE A 344 32.85 -1.24 8.74
CA PHE A 344 33.08 -0.89 10.15
C PHE A 344 33.84 -1.95 10.95
N VAL A 345 34.62 -2.82 10.28
CA VAL A 345 35.45 -3.87 10.91
C VAL A 345 36.48 -3.29 11.88
N ASP A 346 36.81 -2.00 11.77
CA ASP A 346 37.60 -1.30 12.77
C ASP A 346 37.00 0.09 13.10
N HIS A 347 37.08 0.45 14.39
CA HIS A 347 36.90 1.78 15.01
C HIS A 347 35.56 2.15 15.68
N ARG A 348 35.68 2.24 17.03
CA ARG A 348 34.75 2.73 18.06
C ARG A 348 34.31 4.20 17.90
N ALA A 349 34.76 4.90 16.86
CA ALA A 349 34.69 6.36 16.77
C ALA A 349 33.33 6.92 16.31
N LEU A 350 32.54 6.16 15.53
CA LEU A 350 31.35 6.68 14.85
C LEU A 350 30.02 6.26 15.50
N LEU A 351 30.01 5.12 16.19
CA LEU A 351 28.84 4.52 16.83
C LEU A 351 28.88 4.61 18.38
N GLY A 352 29.94 5.20 18.93
CA GLY A 352 30.12 5.52 20.36
C GLY A 352 29.99 4.34 21.33
N SER A 353 29.86 3.10 20.86
CA SER A 353 29.74 1.92 21.71
C SER A 353 30.18 0.65 20.99
N ALA A 354 30.86 -0.23 21.71
CA ALA A 354 31.27 -1.55 21.21
C ALA A 354 30.09 -2.46 20.80
N HIS A 355 28.87 -2.14 21.27
CA HIS A 355 27.67 -2.98 21.10
C HIS A 355 26.62 -2.34 20.16
N ALA A 356 26.91 -1.22 19.49
CA ALA A 356 25.97 -0.60 18.55
C ALA A 356 25.56 -1.56 17.43
N LEU A 357 26.53 -2.34 16.95
CA LEU A 357 26.39 -3.32 15.89
C LEU A 357 25.55 -4.54 16.29
N GLU A 358 25.73 -5.03 17.52
CA GLU A 358 24.92 -6.12 18.07
C GLU A 358 23.48 -5.68 18.27
N ARG A 359 23.27 -4.47 18.82
CA ARG A 359 21.95 -3.85 18.94
C ARG A 359 21.30 -3.69 17.56
N PHE A 360 22.09 -3.38 16.53
CA PHE A 360 21.63 -3.36 15.15
C PHE A 360 21.07 -4.68 14.69
N PHE A 361 21.83 -5.74 14.89
CA PHE A 361 21.39 -7.06 14.48
C PHE A 361 20.13 -7.50 15.23
N VAL A 362 20.07 -7.27 16.55
CA VAL A 362 18.91 -7.60 17.37
C VAL A 362 17.66 -6.88 16.88
N VAL A 363 17.76 -5.58 16.59
CA VAL A 363 16.61 -4.83 16.05
C VAL A 363 16.21 -5.36 14.68
N LEU A 364 17.16 -5.60 13.77
CA LEU A 364 16.84 -6.14 12.45
C LEU A 364 16.16 -7.52 12.55
N LEU A 365 16.60 -8.37 13.47
CA LEU A 365 16.02 -9.69 13.66
C LEU A 365 14.60 -9.62 14.24
N LEU A 366 14.41 -8.85 15.32
CA LEU A 366 13.13 -8.74 16.02
C LEU A 366 12.09 -7.90 15.25
N ALA A 367 12.54 -6.81 14.63
CA ALA A 367 11.65 -5.86 13.95
C ALA A 367 11.35 -6.23 12.50
N LEU A 368 12.21 -7.02 11.84
CA LEU A 368 12.08 -7.31 10.42
C LEU A 368 12.06 -8.82 10.12
N ALA A 369 13.12 -9.55 10.47
CA ALA A 369 13.28 -10.93 10.01
C ALA A 369 12.23 -11.89 10.58
N LEU A 370 12.08 -11.96 11.92
CA LEU A 370 11.15 -12.88 12.56
C LEU A 370 9.67 -12.59 12.21
N PRO A 371 9.18 -11.33 12.27
CA PRO A 371 7.80 -11.04 11.88
C PRO A 371 7.51 -11.36 10.42
N SER A 372 8.49 -11.11 9.53
CA SER A 372 8.34 -11.43 8.10
C SER A 372 8.28 -12.94 7.85
N LEU A 373 9.13 -13.72 8.52
CA LEU A 373 9.11 -15.19 8.43
C LEU A 373 7.80 -15.77 8.97
N ALA A 374 7.31 -15.26 10.11
CA ALA A 374 6.03 -15.66 10.67
C ALA A 374 4.86 -15.36 9.72
N ALA A 375 4.85 -14.15 9.12
CA ALA A 375 3.84 -13.77 8.13
C ALA A 375 3.86 -14.68 6.89
N GLN A 376 5.06 -15.01 6.36
CA GLN A 376 5.20 -15.90 5.22
C GLN A 376 4.79 -17.34 5.53
N GLY A 377 5.16 -17.85 6.71
CA GLY A 377 4.72 -19.16 7.20
C GLY A 377 3.19 -19.25 7.28
N TRP A 378 2.55 -18.22 7.82
CA TRP A 378 1.10 -18.17 7.91
C TRP A 378 0.42 -18.04 6.53
N ARG A 379 0.98 -17.24 5.61
CA ARG A 379 0.48 -17.10 4.23
C ARG A 379 0.52 -18.41 3.46
N ARG A 380 1.54 -19.25 3.70
CA ARG A 380 1.63 -20.60 3.11
C ARG A 380 0.61 -21.55 3.71
N ALA A 381 0.45 -21.55 5.04
CA ALA A 381 -0.44 -22.46 5.75
C ALA A 381 -1.93 -22.12 5.57
N ARG A 382 -2.29 -20.84 5.45
CA ARG A 382 -3.69 -20.37 5.41
C ARG A 382 -3.89 -19.25 4.38
N PRO A 383 -3.76 -19.51 3.07
CA PRO A 383 -3.75 -18.47 2.03
C PRO A 383 -5.03 -17.61 1.95
N ILE A 384 -6.22 -18.17 2.19
CA ILE A 384 -7.49 -17.41 2.25
C ILE A 384 -7.50 -16.48 3.49
N ALA A 385 -7.10 -16.99 4.66
CA ALA A 385 -7.11 -16.22 5.90
C ALA A 385 -6.06 -15.11 5.90
N ALA A 386 -4.85 -15.40 5.40
CA ALA A 386 -3.79 -14.42 5.23
C ALA A 386 -4.17 -13.33 4.21
N GLY A 387 -4.80 -13.72 3.08
CA GLY A 387 -5.35 -12.78 2.11
C GLY A 387 -6.40 -11.85 2.75
N LYS A 388 -7.36 -12.42 3.50
CA LYS A 388 -8.35 -11.64 4.25
C LYS A 388 -7.71 -10.67 5.25
N LEU A 389 -6.66 -11.10 5.97
CA LEU A 389 -5.98 -10.21 6.89
C LEU A 389 -5.29 -9.06 6.14
N ALA A 390 -4.54 -9.37 5.08
CA ALA A 390 -3.86 -8.38 4.27
C ALA A 390 -4.85 -7.38 3.66
N THR A 391 -5.99 -7.85 3.14
CA THR A 391 -6.99 -6.97 2.55
C THR A 391 -7.77 -6.20 3.58
N ASN A 392 -8.11 -6.74 4.76
CA ASN A 392 -9.03 -6.07 5.69
C ASN A 392 -8.34 -5.19 6.73
N TRP A 393 -7.09 -5.51 7.03
CA TRP A 393 -6.36 -4.91 8.14
C TRP A 393 -4.97 -4.41 7.71
N GLY A 394 -4.69 -4.34 6.40
CA GLY A 394 -3.42 -3.78 5.90
C GLY A 394 -3.15 -2.36 6.40
N TRP A 395 -4.20 -1.55 6.59
CA TRP A 395 -4.12 -0.21 7.17
C TRP A 395 -3.65 -0.20 8.63
N VAL A 396 -3.70 -1.32 9.37
CA VAL A 396 -3.13 -1.42 10.72
C VAL A 396 -1.61 -1.26 10.66
N GLY A 397 -0.95 -1.88 9.69
CA GLY A 397 0.48 -1.67 9.43
C GLY A 397 0.79 -0.21 9.15
N ALA A 398 -0.01 0.45 8.30
CA ALA A 398 0.10 1.89 8.06
C ALA A 398 -0.11 2.71 9.34
N LEU A 399 -1.13 2.40 10.14
CA LEU A 399 -1.46 3.10 11.38
C LEU A 399 -0.29 3.05 12.38
N THR A 400 0.46 1.94 12.44
CA THR A 400 1.64 1.87 13.33
C THR A 400 2.73 2.90 13.02
N MET A 401 2.74 3.49 11.82
CA MET A 401 3.70 4.53 11.45
C MET A 401 3.45 5.85 12.17
N VAL A 402 2.19 6.15 12.53
CA VAL A 402 1.81 7.40 13.21
C VAL A 402 2.39 7.47 14.64
N PRO A 403 2.15 6.50 15.55
CA PRO A 403 2.77 6.52 16.87
C PRO A 403 4.29 6.37 16.78
N MET A 404 4.82 5.71 15.75
CA MET A 404 6.26 5.62 15.54
C MET A 404 6.85 7.00 15.18
N ALA A 405 6.17 7.79 14.34
CA ALA A 405 6.55 9.16 14.03
C ALA A 405 6.52 10.06 15.28
N LEU A 406 5.50 9.91 16.14
CA LEU A 406 5.42 10.57 17.44
C LEU A 406 6.62 10.25 18.34
N LEU A 407 6.91 8.96 18.53
CA LEU A 407 8.03 8.49 19.35
C LEU A 407 9.37 8.99 18.83
N VAL A 408 9.51 9.10 17.51
CA VAL A 408 10.69 9.67 16.86
C VAL A 408 10.81 11.17 17.12
N GLY A 409 9.72 11.93 17.02
CA GLY A 409 9.71 13.35 17.40
C GLY A 409 10.12 13.56 18.86
N LEU A 410 9.61 12.70 19.76
CA LEU A 410 9.94 12.71 21.20
C LEU A 410 11.41 12.43 21.53
N ARG A 411 12.16 11.83 20.59
CA ARG A 411 13.60 11.54 20.77
C ARG A 411 14.51 12.71 20.46
N THR A 412 13.98 13.80 19.93
CA THR A 412 14.77 15.01 19.68
C THR A 412 15.13 15.70 21.00
N GLU A 413 16.36 16.20 21.11
CA GLU A 413 16.72 17.08 22.22
C GLU A 413 16.19 18.50 21.96
N GLY A 414 14.89 18.70 22.22
CA GLY A 414 14.18 19.93 21.86
C GLY A 414 14.84 21.21 22.42
N THR A 415 15.31 21.18 23.67
CA THR A 415 16.01 22.33 24.29
C THR A 415 17.35 22.62 23.62
N ALA A 416 18.14 21.58 23.31
CA ALA A 416 19.41 21.72 22.63
C ALA A 416 19.22 22.22 21.19
N LEU A 417 18.17 21.78 20.50
CA LEU A 417 17.82 22.27 19.17
C LEU A 417 17.47 23.76 19.19
N VAL A 418 16.58 24.18 20.10
CA VAL A 418 16.18 25.59 20.23
C VAL A 418 17.40 26.46 20.53
N HIS A 419 18.26 26.02 21.45
CA HIS A 419 19.51 26.70 21.75
C HIS A 419 20.42 26.80 20.52
N ALA A 420 20.61 25.69 19.78
CA ALA A 420 21.42 25.65 18.58
C ALA A 420 20.90 26.57 17.47
N LEU A 421 19.58 26.61 17.22
CA LEU A 421 18.99 27.47 16.19
C LEU A 421 19.00 28.96 16.56
N THR A 422 18.92 29.28 17.85
CA THR A 422 18.94 30.66 18.34
C THR A 422 20.35 31.24 18.40
N HIS A 423 21.36 30.42 18.74
CA HIS A 423 22.73 30.90 18.96
C HIS A 423 23.73 30.46 17.87
N GLY A 424 23.44 29.41 17.10
CA GLY A 424 24.38 28.83 16.13
C GLY A 424 24.39 29.52 14.76
N GLY A 425 23.61 30.59 14.57
CA GLY A 425 23.58 31.38 13.33
C GLY A 425 23.30 30.54 12.07
N TRP A 426 23.87 30.96 10.94
CA TRP A 426 23.66 30.29 9.64
C TRP A 426 24.12 28.83 9.60
N GLN A 427 25.10 28.44 10.41
CA GLN A 427 25.58 27.05 10.46
C GLN A 427 24.51 26.12 11.02
N ALA A 428 23.79 26.53 12.07
CA ALA A 428 22.71 25.75 12.67
C ALA A 428 21.47 25.62 11.76
N TRP A 429 21.18 26.65 10.97
CA TRP A 429 20.10 26.58 9.97
C TRP A 429 20.50 25.76 8.75
N GLY A 430 21.73 25.90 8.25
CA GLY A 430 22.27 25.08 7.17
C GLY A 430 22.26 23.59 7.54
N ALA A 431 22.62 23.27 8.78
CA ALA A 431 22.55 21.95 9.37
C ALA A 431 21.16 21.31 9.35
N LEU A 432 20.14 22.10 9.71
CA LEU A 432 18.75 21.66 9.74
C LEU A 432 18.24 21.35 8.32
N LEU A 433 18.66 22.14 7.32
CA LEU A 433 18.24 21.99 5.93
C LEU A 433 19.07 20.97 5.16
N LEU A 434 20.27 20.62 5.64
CA LEU A 434 21.20 19.74 4.94
C LEU A 434 20.58 18.39 4.56
N PRO A 435 19.87 17.65 5.44
CA PRO A 435 19.22 16.40 5.08
C PRO A 435 18.18 16.57 3.96
N PHE A 436 17.41 17.66 3.96
CA PHE A 436 16.45 17.97 2.89
C PHE A 436 17.16 18.18 1.56
N THR A 437 18.23 18.98 1.55
CA THR A 437 19.00 19.23 0.32
C THR A 437 19.64 17.96 -0.23
N LEU A 438 20.11 17.07 0.66
CA LEU A 438 20.68 15.78 0.29
C LEU A 438 19.64 14.84 -0.33
N LEU A 439 18.46 14.71 0.29
CA LEU A 439 17.36 13.90 -0.26
C LEU A 439 16.87 14.46 -1.61
N LEU A 440 16.79 15.79 -1.73
CA LEU A 440 16.46 16.45 -2.99
C LEU A 440 17.54 16.18 -4.07
N ALA A 441 18.82 16.26 -3.71
CA ALA A 441 19.92 15.94 -4.61
C ALA A 441 19.87 14.47 -5.08
N CYS A 442 19.59 13.53 -4.17
CA CYS A 442 19.38 12.12 -4.53
C CYS A 442 18.19 11.94 -5.50
N ARG A 443 17.09 12.68 -5.29
CA ARG A 443 15.94 12.66 -6.20
C ARG A 443 16.28 13.21 -7.58
N VAL A 444 16.91 14.38 -7.63
CA VAL A 444 17.30 15.01 -8.90
C VAL A 444 18.31 14.15 -9.64
N GLY A 445 19.34 13.66 -8.94
CA GLY A 445 20.36 12.78 -9.52
C GLY A 445 19.77 11.49 -10.07
N SER A 446 18.88 10.82 -9.32
CA SER A 446 18.18 9.64 -9.83
C SER A 446 17.26 9.98 -11.01
N ALA A 447 16.59 11.13 -11.03
CA ALA A 447 15.74 11.54 -12.16
C ALA A 447 16.56 11.82 -13.43
N VAL A 448 17.69 12.52 -13.29
CA VAL A 448 18.64 12.76 -14.39
C VAL A 448 19.18 11.44 -14.91
N TYR A 449 19.63 10.55 -14.02
CA TYR A 449 20.13 9.24 -14.40
C TYR A 449 19.06 8.41 -15.12
N LEU A 450 17.83 8.33 -14.61
CA LEU A 450 16.76 7.56 -15.25
C LEU A 450 16.42 8.09 -16.65
N ARG A 451 16.40 9.42 -16.84
CA ARG A 451 16.21 10.02 -18.17
C ARG A 451 17.37 9.72 -19.11
N ALA A 452 18.61 9.84 -18.63
CA ALA A 452 19.80 9.52 -19.42
C ALA A 452 19.82 8.03 -19.80
N HIS A 453 19.55 7.14 -18.84
CA HIS A 453 19.45 5.70 -19.07
C HIS A 453 18.40 5.37 -20.15
N GLN A 454 17.22 5.98 -20.08
CA GLN A 454 16.18 5.81 -21.09
C GLN A 454 16.63 6.32 -22.47
N SER A 455 17.29 7.48 -22.53
CA SER A 455 17.79 8.06 -23.78
C SER A 455 18.91 7.24 -24.42
N VAL A 456 19.79 6.64 -23.62
CA VAL A 456 20.94 5.86 -24.10
C VAL A 456 20.54 4.43 -24.48
N THR A 457 19.70 3.78 -23.66
CA THR A 457 19.35 2.37 -23.86
C THR A 457 18.11 2.18 -24.73
N GLY A 458 17.30 3.22 -24.95
CA GLY A 458 15.98 3.14 -25.57
C GLY A 458 14.93 2.41 -24.71
N LYS A 459 15.30 1.90 -23.52
CA LYS A 459 14.42 1.12 -22.66
C LYS A 459 13.66 2.04 -21.71
N ARG A 460 12.35 2.18 -21.95
CA ARG A 460 11.45 2.98 -21.09
C ARG A 460 11.21 2.28 -19.75
N ILE A 461 11.26 3.05 -18.67
CA ILE A 461 10.88 2.61 -17.32
C ILE A 461 9.51 3.23 -17.02
N ASP A 462 8.60 2.42 -16.47
CA ASP A 462 7.27 2.87 -16.06
C ASP A 462 7.34 4.03 -15.06
N ALA A 463 6.39 4.96 -15.13
CA ALA A 463 6.42 6.15 -14.28
C ALA A 463 6.19 5.83 -12.80
N GLY A 464 5.37 4.82 -12.47
CA GLY A 464 5.18 4.33 -11.11
C GLY A 464 6.45 3.70 -10.56
N ILE A 465 7.10 2.84 -11.36
CA ILE A 465 8.38 2.23 -10.98
C ILE A 465 9.48 3.29 -10.81
N ALA A 466 9.57 4.27 -11.70
CA ALA A 466 10.51 5.38 -11.55
C ALA A 466 10.28 6.15 -10.24
N ALA A 467 9.01 6.38 -9.88
CA ALA A 467 8.68 6.96 -8.59
C ALA A 467 9.17 6.07 -7.44
N ASP A 468 9.00 4.74 -7.51
CA ASP A 468 9.48 3.79 -6.49
C ASP A 468 10.98 3.76 -6.35
N ILE A 469 11.71 3.86 -7.46
CA ILE A 469 13.16 4.07 -7.44
C ILE A 469 13.48 5.33 -6.64
N HIS A 470 12.81 6.46 -6.89
CA HIS A 470 13.05 7.68 -6.10
C HIS A 470 12.80 7.47 -4.62
N LEU A 471 11.70 6.81 -4.24
CA LEU A 471 11.34 6.59 -2.84
C LEU A 471 12.34 5.69 -2.11
N LEU A 472 12.81 4.62 -2.77
CA LEU A 472 13.89 3.78 -2.24
C LEU A 472 15.17 4.59 -1.99
N GLN A 473 15.40 5.66 -2.76
CA GLN A 473 16.55 6.54 -2.57
C GLN A 473 16.34 7.64 -1.54
N THR A 474 15.11 8.14 -1.37
CA THR A 474 14.83 9.34 -0.57
C THR A 474 14.07 9.07 0.72
N SER A 475 13.86 7.81 1.08
CA SER A 475 13.21 7.42 2.33
C SER A 475 14.13 6.52 3.15
N PRO A 476 15.22 7.06 3.72
CA PRO A 476 16.08 6.29 4.61
C PRO A 476 15.25 5.77 5.80
N ASN A 477 15.60 4.60 6.32
CA ASN A 477 14.95 4.00 7.47
C ASN A 477 15.33 4.73 8.76
N ILE A 478 14.78 5.93 8.93
CA ILE A 478 15.03 6.78 10.09
C ILE A 478 14.63 6.07 11.39
N PHE A 479 13.59 5.23 11.36
CA PHE A 479 13.11 4.50 12.54
C PHE A 479 14.13 3.48 13.04
N LEU A 480 14.70 2.72 12.10
CA LEU A 480 15.82 1.84 12.38
C LEU A 480 17.02 2.69 12.82
N TRP A 481 17.45 3.69 12.03
CA TRP A 481 18.59 4.57 12.31
C TRP A 481 18.58 5.15 13.75
N LEU A 482 17.45 5.66 14.22
CA LEU A 482 17.29 6.24 15.55
C LEU A 482 17.25 5.21 16.68
N SER A 483 16.78 3.99 16.41
CA SER A 483 16.79 2.90 17.40
C SER A 483 18.21 2.38 17.69
N LEU A 484 19.12 2.65 16.76
CA LEU A 484 20.49 2.13 16.74
C LEU A 484 21.53 3.12 17.26
N LEU A 485 21.33 4.41 16.96
CA LEU A 485 22.38 5.42 17.00
C LEU A 485 22.15 6.55 18.01
N LEU A 486 21.10 6.49 18.84
CA LEU A 486 20.77 7.59 19.75
C LEU A 486 21.03 7.42 21.25
N PRO A 487 21.50 6.29 21.81
CA PRO A 487 22.05 6.36 23.15
C PRO A 487 23.44 7.02 23.08
N GLY A 488 23.47 8.36 23.10
CA GLY A 488 24.65 9.18 23.40
C GLY A 488 25.52 9.63 22.22
N THR A 489 25.31 9.17 20.99
CA THR A 489 26.25 9.42 19.86
C THR A 489 26.05 10.72 19.10
N PHE A 490 24.84 11.29 19.10
CA PHE A 490 24.53 12.51 18.31
C PHE A 490 23.78 13.59 19.10
N THR A 491 23.87 13.55 20.43
CA THR A 491 23.38 14.63 21.31
C THR A 491 24.02 15.98 20.96
N HIS A 492 25.22 15.96 20.37
CA HIS A 492 25.97 17.14 19.94
C HIS A 492 25.52 17.74 18.60
N ALA A 493 24.64 17.07 17.83
CA ALA A 493 24.16 17.55 16.52
C ALA A 493 22.62 17.64 16.44
N PRO A 494 21.96 18.39 17.34
CA PRO A 494 20.49 18.39 17.45
C PRO A 494 19.80 18.90 16.18
N THR A 495 20.39 19.88 15.49
CA THR A 495 19.88 20.45 14.23
C THR A 495 19.86 19.45 13.09
N LEU A 496 20.90 18.64 12.94
CA LEU A 496 21.00 17.66 11.88
C LEU A 496 20.04 16.47 12.09
N VAL A 497 19.91 16.02 13.34
CA VAL A 497 18.92 15.00 13.71
C VAL A 497 17.51 15.52 13.41
N ALA A 498 17.15 16.70 13.93
CA ALA A 498 15.84 17.29 13.68
C ALA A 498 15.55 17.48 12.18
N GLY A 499 16.54 17.96 11.42
CA GLY A 499 16.46 18.12 9.98
C GLY A 499 16.20 16.81 9.23
N THR A 500 16.79 15.71 9.71
CA THR A 500 16.59 14.38 9.13
C THR A 500 15.17 13.88 9.38
N LEU A 501 14.64 14.09 10.59
CA LEU A 501 13.28 13.67 10.95
C LEU A 501 12.23 14.46 10.18
N LEU A 502 12.29 15.79 10.26
CA LEU A 502 11.37 16.67 9.57
C LEU A 502 11.49 16.49 8.04
N GLY A 503 12.72 16.31 7.56
CA GLY A 503 13.06 16.01 6.18
C GLY A 503 12.30 14.81 5.64
N PHE A 504 12.36 13.69 6.35
CA PHE A 504 11.70 12.46 5.95
C PHE A 504 10.18 12.65 5.74
N PHE A 505 9.47 13.23 6.72
CA PHE A 505 8.02 13.35 6.67
C PHE A 505 7.55 14.44 5.69
N ALA A 506 8.18 15.61 5.72
CA ALA A 506 7.79 16.73 4.86
C ALA A 506 8.10 16.41 3.38
N PHE A 507 9.26 15.82 3.09
CA PHE A 507 9.62 15.44 1.72
C PHE A 507 8.68 14.38 1.15
N ALA A 508 8.31 13.37 1.95
CA ALA A 508 7.37 12.35 1.51
C ALA A 508 5.98 12.94 1.21
N LEU A 509 5.50 13.88 2.04
CA LEU A 509 4.22 14.56 1.82
C LEU A 509 4.23 15.47 0.58
N LEU A 510 5.30 16.24 0.38
CA LEU A 510 5.47 17.10 -0.80
C LEU A 510 5.54 16.26 -2.09
N ASP A 511 6.28 15.15 -2.05
CA ASP A 511 6.37 14.21 -3.18
C ASP A 511 4.99 13.63 -3.53
N GLU A 512 4.25 13.12 -2.54
CA GLU A 512 2.90 12.60 -2.77
C GLU A 512 1.98 13.65 -3.36
N THR A 513 1.98 14.86 -2.80
CA THR A 513 1.15 15.98 -3.28
C THR A 513 1.43 16.27 -4.76
N TRP A 514 2.70 16.24 -5.15
CA TRP A 514 3.10 16.45 -6.55
C TRP A 514 2.62 15.32 -7.47
N VAL A 515 2.78 14.06 -7.05
CA VAL A 515 2.33 12.88 -7.82
C VAL A 515 0.80 12.91 -7.99
N VAL A 516 0.05 13.15 -6.92
CA VAL A 516 -1.42 13.22 -6.92
C VAL A 516 -1.91 14.36 -7.82
N ARG A 517 -1.29 15.54 -7.77
CA ARG A 517 -1.64 16.68 -8.65
C ARG A 517 -1.37 16.36 -10.12
N ARG A 518 -0.22 15.76 -10.44
CA ARG A 518 0.13 15.35 -11.80
C ARG A 518 -0.85 14.30 -12.33
N PHE A 519 -1.22 13.31 -11.52
CA PHE A 519 -2.18 12.29 -11.91
C PHE A 519 -3.60 12.87 -12.08
N ARG A 520 -4.03 13.76 -11.17
CA ARG A 520 -5.31 14.50 -11.30
C ARG A 520 -5.38 15.23 -12.64
N ALA A 521 -4.31 15.93 -13.03
CA ALA A 521 -4.24 16.61 -14.32
C ALA A 521 -4.37 15.66 -15.53
N GLN A 522 -3.93 14.41 -15.43
CA GLN A 522 -4.07 13.41 -16.49
C GLN A 522 -5.50 12.89 -16.65
N ILE A 523 -6.26 12.79 -15.56
CA ILE A 523 -7.65 12.27 -15.57
C ILE A 523 -8.70 13.38 -15.65
N ALA A 524 -8.37 14.62 -15.30
CA ALA A 524 -9.29 15.76 -15.30
C ALA A 524 -10.03 15.98 -16.64
N PRO A 525 -9.39 15.85 -17.82
CA PRO A 525 -10.11 16.02 -19.09
C PRO A 525 -11.22 14.99 -19.28
N ALA A 526 -11.03 13.77 -18.77
CA ALA A 526 -11.99 12.69 -18.86
C ALA A 526 -13.09 12.80 -17.80
N LEU A 527 -12.77 13.31 -16.60
CA LEU A 527 -13.75 13.63 -15.56
C LEU A 527 -14.74 14.74 -15.96
N ARG A 528 -14.31 15.66 -16.84
CA ARG A 528 -15.14 16.80 -17.32
C ARG A 528 -16.03 16.45 -18.51
N ARG A 529 -15.91 15.25 -19.09
CA ARG A 529 -16.80 14.84 -20.19
C ARG A 529 -18.19 14.58 -19.59
N PRO A 530 -19.25 15.23 -20.10
CA PRO A 530 -20.60 14.87 -19.68
C PRO A 530 -20.84 13.40 -20.04
N ALA A 531 -21.41 12.65 -19.10
CA ALA A 531 -21.70 11.22 -19.27
C ALA A 531 -22.67 10.91 -20.43
N ASN A 532 -23.24 11.94 -21.07
CA ASN A 532 -24.09 11.79 -22.24
C ASN A 532 -24.18 13.13 -23.02
N PRO A 533 -23.91 13.19 -24.34
CA PRO A 533 -24.10 14.39 -25.15
C PRO A 533 -25.59 14.79 -25.33
N SER A 534 -26.54 14.02 -24.76
CA SER A 534 -27.98 14.28 -24.83
C SER A 534 -28.61 14.88 -23.55
N MET A 535 -27.83 15.22 -22.52
CA MET A 535 -28.37 15.95 -21.36
C MET A 535 -28.42 17.48 -21.60
N PRO A 536 -29.53 18.16 -21.23
CA PRO A 536 -29.65 19.61 -21.37
C PRO A 536 -28.66 20.36 -20.46
N ALA A 537 -28.14 21.49 -20.96
CA ALA A 537 -27.01 22.25 -20.43
C ALA A 537 -27.20 22.93 -19.05
N THR A 538 -28.21 22.57 -18.28
CA THR A 538 -28.53 23.21 -16.99
C THR A 538 -27.77 22.63 -15.79
N ASP A 539 -27.21 21.42 -15.88
CA ASP A 539 -26.49 20.77 -14.77
C ASP A 539 -24.96 20.91 -14.80
N VAL A 540 -24.39 21.56 -15.84
CA VAL A 540 -22.94 21.79 -15.95
C VAL A 540 -22.43 22.80 -14.90
N ARG A 541 -23.31 23.65 -14.35
CA ARG A 541 -22.95 24.66 -13.33
C ARG A 541 -22.58 24.08 -11.97
N ASN A 542 -22.97 22.84 -11.66
CA ASN A 542 -22.62 22.21 -10.38
C ASN A 542 -21.19 21.64 -10.35
N ALA A 543 -20.53 21.48 -11.50
CA ALA A 543 -19.12 21.08 -11.57
C ALA A 543 -18.16 22.28 -11.44
N GLU A 544 -18.60 23.49 -11.79
CA GLU A 544 -17.80 24.72 -11.71
C GLU A 544 -17.76 25.30 -10.28
N ASN A 545 -18.79 25.08 -9.46
CA ASN A 545 -18.80 25.52 -8.05
C ASN A 545 -17.84 24.74 -7.12
N ILE A 546 -17.22 23.66 -7.59
CA ILE A 546 -16.30 22.83 -6.80
C ILE A 546 -14.90 23.49 -6.68
N GLU A 547 -14.55 24.43 -7.55
CA GLU A 547 -13.30 25.19 -7.43
C GLU A 547 -13.34 26.23 -6.28
N GLN A 548 -14.53 26.62 -5.81
CA GLN A 548 -14.67 27.62 -4.74
C GLN A 548 -14.77 27.01 -3.33
N ASP A 549 -15.35 25.82 -3.19
CA ASP A 549 -15.50 25.19 -1.86
C ASP A 549 -14.19 24.58 -1.32
N ASP A 550 -13.28 24.10 -2.18
CA ASP A 550 -11.95 23.62 -1.75
C ASP A 550 -11.02 24.78 -1.32
N VAL A 551 -11.18 25.98 -1.90
CA VAL A 551 -10.40 27.17 -1.52
C VAL A 551 -10.93 27.81 -0.22
N ALA A 552 -12.22 27.65 0.08
CA ALA A 552 -12.83 28.16 1.31
C ALA A 552 -12.49 27.33 2.57
N LEU A 553 -12.08 26.06 2.41
CA LEU A 553 -11.66 25.19 3.52
C LEU A 553 -10.14 25.23 3.78
N GLU A 554 -9.32 25.63 2.81
CA GLU A 554 -7.88 25.89 3.04
C GLU A 554 -7.61 27.27 3.70
N SER A 555 -8.64 28.10 3.84
CA SER A 555 -8.56 29.47 4.41
C SER A 555 -9.26 29.66 5.77
N ARG A 556 -9.70 28.58 6.44
CA ARG A 556 -10.31 28.63 7.78
C ARG A 556 -9.58 27.79 8.82
#